data_AF-A0A015NDZ2-F1
#
_entry.id   AF-A0A015NDZ2-F1
#
_cell.length_a   1.000
_cell.length_b   1.000
_cell.length_c   1.000
_cell.angle_alpha   90.00
_cell.angle_beta   90.00
_cell.angle_gamma   90.00
#
_symmetry.space_group_name_H-M   'P 1'
#
loop_
_entity.id
_entity.type
_entity.pdbx_description
1 polymer ?
#
loop_
_entity_poly.entity_id
_entity_poly.type
_entity_poly.pdbx_seq_one_letter_code
_entity_poly.pdbx_strand_id
1 'polypeptide(L)'
;MDKRRGQIKIDSCQKTSEDRVRIITNHEEIKDEVVEHYKNWTCTRKFDEEEFGKNWEPYYNKLETVDEHIYDHLCDEVTLIECDLTLKNVKYDKAAGASGIPYDFWKKSGYYTKKALIEIINLVIKEGTWPKEWKDGIIYPIKKTMEWNRDLKLTRPIMLIETARKIVIKILTNRLNDIITKYNILRGKNFVALKYESTFEPIKILQAIIENANINKKEAWIVLMDISKAYDSVSSKSLKKGMERIKLPE
;
A
#
# COMPACT_ATOMS: atom_id res chain seq x y z
N MET A 1 -22.44 -8.47 -7.48
CA MET A 1 -22.14 -9.89 -7.76
C MET A 1 -20.65 -10.11 -7.56
N ASP A 2 -20.24 -10.58 -6.40
CA ASP A 2 -18.84 -10.84 -6.06
C ASP A 2 -18.42 -12.19 -6.67
N LYS A 3 -17.99 -12.16 -7.94
CA LYS A 3 -17.51 -13.37 -8.62
C LYS A 3 -16.14 -13.71 -8.04
N ARG A 4 -16.04 -14.83 -7.30
CA ARG A 4 -14.78 -15.38 -6.77
C ARG A 4 -13.74 -15.41 -7.90
N ARG A 5 -12.73 -14.54 -7.83
CA ARG A 5 -11.60 -14.58 -8.76
C ARG A 5 -10.86 -15.89 -8.51
N GLY A 6 -11.00 -16.85 -9.45
CA GLY A 6 -10.44 -18.18 -9.30
C GLY A 6 -8.92 -18.17 -9.15
N GLN A 7 -8.39 -19.16 -8.42
CA GLN A 7 -6.96 -19.41 -8.26
C GLN A 7 -6.28 -19.52 -9.63
N ILE A 8 -5.10 -18.89 -9.78
CA ILE A 8 -4.25 -19.10 -10.95
C ILE A 8 -3.45 -20.37 -10.72
N LYS A 9 -3.60 -21.33 -11.63
CA LYS A 9 -2.62 -22.41 -11.79
C LYS A 9 -1.66 -21.97 -12.88
N ILE A 10 -0.39 -21.81 -12.53
CA ILE A 10 0.68 -21.47 -13.49
C ILE A 10 1.28 -22.79 -13.97
N ASP A 11 0.60 -23.44 -14.92
CA ASP A 11 1.07 -24.64 -15.62
C ASP A 11 1.75 -24.31 -16.95
N SER A 12 1.62 -23.06 -17.40
CA SER A 12 2.27 -22.50 -18.58
C SER A 12 2.27 -20.97 -18.48
N CYS A 13 3.28 -20.31 -19.05
CA CYS A 13 3.32 -18.86 -19.13
C CYS A 13 3.87 -18.36 -20.47
N GLN A 14 3.55 -17.12 -20.82
CA GLN A 14 4.12 -16.45 -21.97
C GLN A 14 5.51 -15.93 -21.62
N LYS A 15 6.48 -16.15 -22.52
CA LYS A 15 7.79 -15.50 -22.50
C LYS A 15 7.94 -14.70 -23.79
N THR A 16 8.21 -13.41 -23.65
CA THR A 16 8.47 -12.52 -24.80
C THR A 16 9.97 -12.39 -24.98
N SER A 17 10.47 -12.72 -26.18
CA SER A 17 11.86 -12.51 -26.58
C SER A 17 11.87 -11.94 -28.00
N GLU A 18 12.54 -10.81 -28.22
CA GLU A 18 12.69 -10.18 -29.55
C GLU A 18 11.35 -10.08 -30.32
N ASP A 19 10.32 -9.51 -29.66
CA ASP A 19 8.95 -9.34 -30.17
C ASP A 19 8.20 -10.62 -30.56
N ARG A 20 8.76 -11.80 -30.28
CA ARG A 20 8.07 -13.09 -30.39
C ARG A 20 7.59 -13.57 -29.02
N VAL A 21 6.31 -13.93 -28.96
CA VAL A 21 5.69 -14.53 -27.77
C VAL A 21 5.72 -16.05 -27.91
N ARG A 22 6.42 -16.72 -27.00
CA ARG A 22 6.40 -18.19 -26.89
C ARG A 22 5.65 -18.60 -25.63
N ILE A 23 4.88 -19.68 -25.72
CA ILE A 23 4.27 -20.30 -24.52
C ILE A 23 5.25 -21.34 -24.00
N ILE A 24 5.71 -21.17 -22.76
CA ILE A 24 6.54 -22.16 -22.07
C ILE A 24 5.66 -23.07 -21.22
N THR A 25 5.94 -24.36 -21.28
CA THR A 25 5.25 -25.44 -20.54
C THR A 25 6.21 -26.26 -19.69
N ASN A 26 7.53 -26.12 -19.87
CA ASN A 26 8.54 -26.77 -19.05
C ASN A 26 8.54 -26.18 -17.64
N HIS A 27 8.55 -27.03 -16.61
CA HIS A 27 8.42 -26.63 -15.22
C HIS A 27 9.56 -25.73 -14.73
N GLU A 28 10.81 -26.03 -15.10
CA GLU A 28 11.98 -25.24 -14.69
C GLU A 28 11.96 -23.87 -15.39
N GLU A 29 11.68 -23.84 -16.69
CA GLU A 29 11.56 -22.58 -17.43
C GLU A 29 10.44 -21.68 -16.88
N ILE A 30 9.29 -22.27 -16.52
CA ILE A 30 8.17 -21.54 -15.90
C ILE A 30 8.62 -20.94 -14.56
N LYS A 31 9.30 -21.73 -13.73
CA LYS A 31 9.77 -21.29 -12.42
C LYS A 31 10.72 -20.10 -12.55
N ASP A 32 11.69 -20.19 -13.46
CA ASP A 32 12.66 -19.12 -13.69
C ASP A 32 11.99 -17.86 -14.21
N GLU A 33 11.05 -17.99 -15.16
CA GLU A 33 10.29 -16.84 -15.68
C GLU A 33 9.43 -16.16 -14.61
N VAL A 34 8.76 -16.95 -13.74
CA VAL A 34 7.95 -16.43 -12.64
C VAL A 34 8.83 -15.70 -11.60
N VAL A 35 9.97 -16.30 -11.24
CA VAL A 35 10.93 -15.69 -10.31
C VAL A 35 11.45 -14.39 -10.87
N GLU A 36 11.91 -14.37 -12.12
CA GLU A 36 12.44 -13.17 -12.75
C GLU A 36 11.37 -12.08 -12.91
N HIS A 37 10.14 -12.45 -13.30
CA HIS A 37 9.02 -11.53 -13.39
C HIS A 37 8.74 -10.83 -12.06
N TYR A 38 8.62 -11.58 -10.95
CA TYR A 38 8.30 -10.99 -9.66
C TYR A 38 9.50 -10.32 -8.98
N LYS A 39 10.74 -10.74 -9.29
CA LYS A 39 11.95 -10.02 -8.88
C LYS A 39 12.00 -8.63 -9.53
N ASN A 40 11.65 -8.53 -10.82
CA ASN A 40 11.52 -7.25 -11.50
C ASN A 40 10.34 -6.42 -10.96
N TRP A 41 9.27 -7.06 -10.52
CA TRP A 41 8.16 -6.38 -9.85
C TRP A 41 8.56 -5.81 -8.48
N THR A 42 9.31 -6.53 -7.65
CA THR A 42 9.73 -6.07 -6.31
C THR A 42 11.02 -5.24 -6.30
N CYS A 43 11.70 -5.07 -7.44
CA CYS A 43 12.98 -4.38 -7.44
C CYS A 43 12.86 -2.89 -7.05
N THR A 44 13.89 -2.39 -6.38
CA THR A 44 13.99 -0.98 -6.01
C THR A 44 13.94 -0.11 -7.25
N ARG A 45 13.00 0.85 -7.26
CA ARG A 45 12.89 1.80 -8.38
C ARG A 45 14.00 2.83 -8.31
N LYS A 46 14.57 3.14 -9.47
CA LYS A 46 15.54 4.21 -9.63
C LYS A 46 14.84 5.54 -9.33
N PHE A 47 15.55 6.40 -8.62
CA PHE A 47 15.14 7.77 -8.37
C PHE A 47 16.05 8.68 -9.19
N ASP A 48 15.46 9.49 -10.03
CA ASP A 48 16.18 10.44 -10.86
C ASP A 48 16.47 11.70 -10.05
N GLU A 49 17.68 11.80 -9.50
CA GLU A 49 18.08 12.95 -8.68
C GLU A 49 18.22 14.23 -9.50
N GLU A 50 18.59 14.12 -10.78
CA GLU A 50 18.76 15.28 -11.66
C GLU A 50 17.41 15.89 -12.00
N GLU A 51 16.45 15.06 -12.43
CA GLU A 51 15.07 15.48 -12.69
C GLU A 51 14.42 16.03 -11.42
N PHE A 52 14.65 15.37 -10.27
CA PHE A 52 14.13 15.85 -8.99
C PHE A 52 14.65 17.24 -8.63
N GLY A 53 15.97 17.45 -8.69
CA GLY A 53 16.58 18.75 -8.36
C GLY A 53 16.12 19.87 -9.29
N LYS A 54 15.96 19.59 -10.58
CA LYS A 54 15.52 20.59 -11.57
C LYS A 54 14.06 21.00 -11.41
N ASN A 55 13.16 20.03 -11.26
CA ASN A 55 11.72 20.26 -11.44
C ASN A 55 10.88 20.06 -10.17
N TRP A 56 11.37 19.29 -9.19
CA TRP A 56 10.54 18.81 -8.08
C TRP A 56 10.96 19.31 -6.71
N GLU A 57 12.24 19.59 -6.47
CA GLU A 57 12.77 19.96 -5.15
C GLU A 57 11.94 21.04 -4.41
N PRO A 58 11.52 22.17 -5.04
CA PRO A 58 10.71 23.17 -4.37
C PRO A 58 9.35 22.65 -3.85
N TYR A 59 8.78 21.66 -4.53
CA TYR A 59 7.51 21.03 -4.16
C TYR A 59 7.65 20.02 -3.01
N TYR A 60 8.87 19.69 -2.60
CA TYR A 60 9.16 18.77 -1.50
C TYR A 60 9.71 19.48 -0.25
N ASN A 61 9.81 20.81 -0.27
CA ASN A 61 10.16 21.61 0.90
C ASN A 61 9.25 21.31 2.09
N LYS A 62 9.80 21.33 3.31
CA LYS A 62 9.03 21.11 4.54
C LYS A 62 7.86 22.10 4.63
N LEU A 63 6.68 21.60 4.98
CA LEU A 63 5.49 22.44 5.16
C LEU A 63 5.62 23.27 6.44
N GLU A 64 5.70 24.59 6.32
CA GLU A 64 5.78 25.49 7.48
C GLU A 64 4.59 25.37 8.43
N THR A 65 3.41 25.04 7.90
CA THR A 65 2.17 24.85 8.65
C THR A 65 2.13 23.60 9.52
N VAL A 66 3.07 22.67 9.34
CA VAL A 66 3.13 21.43 10.12
C VAL A 66 4.09 21.64 11.28
N ASP A 67 3.59 21.47 12.50
CA ASP A 67 4.42 21.40 13.71
C ASP A 67 4.99 19.97 13.87
N GLU A 68 6.27 19.84 14.18
CA GLU A 68 6.95 18.55 14.35
C GLU A 68 6.44 17.80 15.60
N HIS A 69 6.00 18.54 16.62
CA HIS A 69 5.54 18.00 17.91
C HIS A 69 4.20 17.26 17.84
N ILE A 70 3.46 17.38 16.73
CA ILE A 70 2.21 16.62 16.54
C ILE A 70 2.45 15.11 16.44
N TYR A 71 3.70 14.69 16.21
CA TYR A 71 4.11 13.30 16.09
C TYR A 71 4.74 12.72 17.36
N ASP A 72 4.87 13.49 18.44
CA ASP A 72 5.61 13.07 19.66
C ASP A 72 5.10 11.74 20.23
N HIS A 73 3.79 11.49 20.14
CA HIS A 73 3.13 10.28 20.63
C HIS A 73 2.96 9.16 19.59
N LEU A 74 3.52 9.32 18.38
CA LEU A 74 3.33 8.36 17.29
C LEU A 74 3.91 6.98 17.64
N CYS A 75 5.04 6.97 18.34
CA CYS A 75 5.81 5.77 18.69
C CYS A 75 5.66 5.36 20.17
N ASP A 76 4.67 5.90 20.89
CA ASP A 76 4.38 5.51 22.27
C ASP A 76 4.12 4.01 22.40
N GLU A 77 4.37 3.44 23.58
CA GLU A 77 4.12 2.02 23.83
C GLU A 77 2.66 1.64 23.53
N VAL A 78 2.50 0.54 22.80
CA VAL A 78 1.19 -0.02 22.48
C VAL A 78 0.61 -0.66 23.73
N THR A 79 -0.63 -0.27 24.04
CA THR A 79 -1.39 -0.83 25.15
C THR A 79 -2.22 -2.05 24.70
N LEU A 80 -2.63 -2.87 25.66
CA LEU A 80 -3.56 -3.98 25.39
C LEU A 80 -4.88 -3.48 24.81
N ILE A 81 -5.39 -2.35 25.32
CA ILE A 81 -6.65 -1.74 24.86
C ILE A 81 -6.53 -1.34 23.38
N GLU A 82 -5.44 -0.67 23.00
CA GLU A 82 -5.21 -0.26 21.61
C GLU A 82 -5.06 -1.47 20.68
N CYS A 83 -4.34 -2.50 21.12
CA CYS A 83 -4.19 -3.75 20.38
C CYS A 83 -5.56 -4.41 20.14
N ASP A 84 -6.39 -4.52 21.19
CA ASP A 84 -7.72 -5.10 21.11
C ASP A 84 -8.67 -4.30 20.22
N LEU A 85 -8.65 -2.97 20.31
CA LEU A 85 -9.43 -2.09 19.42
C LEU A 85 -9.00 -2.25 17.97
N THR A 86 -7.69 -2.37 17.73
CA THR A 86 -7.15 -2.61 16.39
C THR A 86 -7.61 -3.96 15.84
N LEU A 87 -7.47 -5.02 16.64
CA LEU A 87 -7.90 -6.37 16.28
C LEU A 87 -9.43 -6.48 16.10
N LYS A 88 -10.23 -5.71 16.82
CA LYS A 88 -11.68 -5.69 16.64
C LYS A 88 -12.09 -5.18 15.25
N ASN A 89 -11.34 -4.23 14.71
CA ASN A 89 -11.66 -3.55 13.45
C ASN A 89 -11.11 -4.22 12.19
N VAL A 90 -10.22 -5.21 12.31
CA VAL A 90 -9.80 -6.00 11.13
C VAL A 90 -10.90 -6.99 10.73
N LYS A 91 -11.03 -7.27 9.43
CA LYS A 91 -12.02 -8.22 8.91
C LYS A 91 -11.60 -9.67 9.21
N TYR A 92 -12.59 -10.56 9.39
CA TYR A 92 -12.37 -12.01 9.49
C TYR A 92 -11.99 -12.63 8.14
N ASP A 93 -11.54 -13.88 8.15
CA ASP A 93 -11.27 -14.70 6.96
C ASP A 93 -10.25 -14.07 5.99
N LYS A 94 -9.20 -13.47 6.56
CA LYS A 94 -8.08 -12.93 5.79
C LYS A 94 -6.91 -13.90 5.78
N ALA A 95 -6.28 -14.01 4.60
CA ALA A 95 -5.12 -14.86 4.38
C ALA A 95 -3.96 -14.49 5.31
N ALA A 96 -3.39 -15.51 5.94
CA ALA A 96 -2.20 -15.42 6.78
C ALA A 96 -0.92 -15.24 5.95
N GLY A 97 0.18 -14.93 6.65
CA GLY A 97 1.54 -15.00 6.08
C GLY A 97 2.08 -16.43 6.05
N ALA A 98 3.40 -16.56 6.01
CA ALA A 98 4.09 -17.84 5.94
C ALA A 98 3.90 -18.71 7.19
N SER A 99 3.68 -18.10 8.36
CA SER A 99 3.38 -18.80 9.62
C SER A 99 2.03 -19.52 9.62
N GLY A 100 1.13 -19.16 8.71
CA GLY A 100 -0.24 -19.66 8.71
C GLY A 100 -1.13 -19.09 9.82
N ILE A 101 -0.65 -18.12 10.63
CA ILE A 101 -1.42 -17.52 11.73
C ILE A 101 -2.31 -16.36 11.20
N PRO A 102 -3.65 -16.51 11.16
CA PRO A 102 -4.55 -15.49 10.63
C PRO A 102 -4.91 -14.43 11.70
N TYR A 103 -5.60 -13.37 11.29
CA TYR A 103 -6.12 -12.37 12.23
C TYR A 103 -7.11 -12.97 13.25
N ASP A 104 -7.82 -14.02 12.83
CA ASP A 104 -8.84 -14.66 13.65
C ASP A 104 -8.25 -15.35 14.87
N PHE A 105 -7.02 -15.86 14.74
CA PHE A 105 -6.25 -16.36 15.88
C PHE A 105 -5.98 -15.23 16.88
N TRP A 106 -5.41 -14.11 16.42
CA TRP A 106 -5.06 -12.99 17.31
C TRP A 106 -6.28 -12.40 18.01
N LYS A 107 -7.40 -12.25 17.31
CA LYS A 107 -8.67 -11.81 17.91
C LYS A 107 -9.15 -12.71 19.05
N LYS A 108 -9.10 -14.02 18.83
CA LYS A 108 -9.59 -15.04 19.77
C LYS A 108 -8.55 -15.42 20.83
N SER A 109 -7.30 -14.99 20.66
CA SER A 109 -6.22 -15.32 21.59
C SER A 109 -6.45 -14.72 22.98
N GLY A 110 -5.98 -15.43 24.00
CA GLY A 110 -6.11 -15.02 25.39
C GLY A 110 -5.15 -13.89 25.78
N TYR A 111 -5.32 -13.39 26.99
CA TYR A 111 -4.53 -12.29 27.56
C TYR A 111 -3.01 -12.49 27.40
N TYR A 112 -2.48 -13.65 27.82
CA TYR A 112 -1.04 -13.90 27.80
C TYR A 112 -0.44 -13.92 26.38
N THR A 113 -1.17 -14.46 25.40
CA THR A 113 -0.72 -14.47 24.00
C THR A 113 -0.69 -13.05 23.42
N LYS A 114 -1.72 -12.23 23.70
CA LYS A 114 -1.75 -10.83 23.27
C LYS A 114 -0.65 -10.02 23.95
N LYS A 115 -0.41 -10.25 25.23
CA LYS A 115 0.67 -9.60 25.98
C LYS A 115 2.03 -9.88 25.34
N ALA A 116 2.33 -11.15 25.04
CA ALA A 116 3.57 -11.52 24.35
C ALA A 116 3.68 -10.88 22.96
N LEU A 117 2.58 -10.82 22.19
CA LEU A 117 2.56 -10.08 20.93
C LEU A 117 2.91 -8.61 21.15
N ILE A 118 2.27 -7.94 22.11
CA ILE A 118 2.48 -6.51 22.39
C ILE A 118 3.92 -6.23 22.80
N GLU A 119 4.53 -7.09 23.61
CA GLU A 119 5.95 -6.98 23.97
C GLU A 119 6.84 -6.98 22.71
N ILE A 120 6.58 -7.88 21.76
CA ILE A 120 7.28 -7.91 20.46
C ILE A 120 6.98 -6.63 19.66
N ILE A 121 5.73 -6.18 19.62
CA ILE A 121 5.35 -4.95 18.90
C ILE A 121 6.10 -3.73 19.45
N ASN A 122 6.16 -3.58 20.77
CA ASN A 122 6.83 -2.45 21.42
C ASN A 122 8.34 -2.50 21.18
N LEU A 123 8.95 -3.69 21.18
CA LEU A 123 10.35 -3.84 20.77
C LEU A 123 10.58 -3.41 19.32
N VAL A 124 9.69 -3.79 18.39
CA VAL A 124 9.78 -3.39 16.98
C VAL A 124 9.68 -1.87 16.83
N ILE A 125 8.75 -1.22 17.53
CA ILE A 125 8.56 0.24 17.46
C ILE A 125 9.75 0.96 18.06
N LYS A 126 10.24 0.51 19.22
CA LYS A 126 11.35 1.14 19.94
C LYS A 126 12.68 1.01 19.21
N GLU A 127 13.00 -0.19 18.73
CA GLU A 127 14.30 -0.48 18.14
C GLU A 127 14.33 -0.26 16.62
N GLY A 128 13.16 -0.07 15.98
CA GLY A 128 13.04 0.05 14.52
C GLY A 128 13.42 -1.23 13.75
N THR A 129 13.63 -2.35 14.44
CA THR A 129 14.06 -3.62 13.85
C THR A 129 12.92 -4.64 13.84
N TRP A 130 12.80 -5.34 12.71
CA TRP A 130 11.74 -6.33 12.51
C TRP A 130 12.29 -7.76 12.65
N PRO A 131 11.52 -8.69 13.25
CA PRO A 131 11.84 -10.12 13.18
C PRO A 131 12.09 -10.56 11.74
N LYS A 132 13.07 -11.43 11.54
CA LYS A 132 13.50 -11.86 10.20
C LYS A 132 12.34 -12.47 9.42
N GLU A 133 11.57 -13.32 10.09
CA GLU A 133 10.41 -14.04 9.56
C GLU A 133 9.29 -13.08 9.14
N TRP A 134 9.20 -11.89 9.74
CA TRP A 134 8.21 -10.89 9.37
C TRP A 134 8.60 -10.11 8.12
N LYS A 135 9.89 -10.09 7.76
CA LYS A 135 10.38 -9.43 6.54
C LYS A 135 10.03 -10.23 5.29
N ASP A 136 9.90 -11.54 5.43
CA ASP A 136 9.53 -12.44 4.34
C ASP A 136 8.04 -12.31 3.98
N GLY A 137 7.72 -12.67 2.74
CA GLY A 137 6.35 -12.62 2.22
C GLY A 137 6.14 -13.59 1.07
N ILE A 138 4.94 -14.17 0.98
CA ILE A 138 4.58 -15.08 -0.10
C ILE A 138 3.89 -14.29 -1.20
N ILE A 139 4.39 -14.35 -2.42
CA ILE A 139 3.75 -13.70 -3.57
C ILE A 139 2.65 -14.63 -4.11
N TYR A 140 1.42 -14.13 -4.11
CA TYR A 140 0.25 -14.82 -4.61
C TYR A 140 -0.39 -14.03 -5.77
N PRO A 141 -0.31 -14.51 -7.02
CA PRO A 141 -0.85 -13.79 -8.16
C PRO A 141 -2.36 -13.98 -8.34
N ILE A 142 -3.07 -12.88 -8.59
CA ILE A 142 -4.52 -12.84 -8.87
C ILE A 142 -4.77 -12.32 -10.27
N LYS A 143 -5.72 -12.91 -11.00
CA LYS A 143 -6.03 -12.50 -12.37
C LYS A 143 -6.54 -11.05 -12.39
N LYS A 144 -6.00 -10.21 -13.28
CA LYS A 144 -6.51 -8.84 -13.51
C LYS A 144 -7.83 -8.83 -14.22
N THR A 145 -7.95 -9.71 -15.21
CA THR A 145 -9.04 -9.91 -16.15
C THR A 145 -9.60 -11.33 -16.01
N MET A 146 -10.75 -11.63 -16.62
CA MET A 146 -11.33 -12.97 -16.59
C MET A 146 -10.38 -14.00 -17.23
N GLU A 147 -9.79 -13.61 -18.35
CA GLU A 147 -8.78 -14.37 -19.07
C GLU A 147 -7.41 -13.72 -18.84
N TRP A 148 -6.47 -14.48 -18.29
CA TRP A 148 -5.08 -14.02 -18.07
C TRP A 148 -4.15 -14.46 -19.20
N ASN A 149 -4.62 -15.30 -20.12
CA ASN A 149 -3.92 -15.74 -21.33
C ASN A 149 -2.49 -16.24 -21.14
N ARG A 150 -2.19 -16.80 -19.95
CA ARG A 150 -0.85 -17.25 -19.58
C ARG A 150 0.17 -16.10 -19.47
N ASP A 151 -0.27 -14.85 -19.50
CA ASP A 151 0.57 -13.66 -19.38
C ASP A 151 0.63 -13.19 -17.93
N LEU A 152 1.83 -13.26 -17.33
CA LEU A 152 2.08 -12.80 -15.96
C LEU A 152 1.78 -11.31 -15.79
N LYS A 153 1.88 -10.48 -16.84
CA LYS A 153 1.54 -9.04 -16.81
C LYS A 153 0.05 -8.80 -16.54
N LEU A 154 -0.80 -9.76 -16.92
CA LEU A 154 -2.24 -9.77 -16.64
C LEU A 154 -2.56 -10.33 -15.24
N THR A 155 -1.56 -10.47 -14.37
CA THR A 155 -1.74 -10.77 -12.95
C THR A 155 -1.49 -9.55 -12.07
N ARG A 156 -2.16 -9.50 -10.91
CA ARG A 156 -1.86 -8.62 -9.78
C ARG A 156 -1.19 -9.48 -8.72
N PRO A 157 0.12 -9.31 -8.47
CA PRO A 157 0.75 -9.93 -7.32
C PRO A 157 0.15 -9.37 -6.03
N ILE A 158 -0.16 -10.24 -5.08
CA ILE A 158 -0.47 -9.89 -3.70
C ILE A 158 0.60 -10.51 -2.83
N MET A 159 1.25 -9.70 -1.99
CA MET A 159 2.19 -10.20 -1.01
C MET A 159 1.48 -10.54 0.30
N LEU A 160 1.51 -11.81 0.68
CA LEU A 160 1.04 -12.30 1.96
C LEU A 160 2.18 -12.18 2.98
N ILE A 161 2.14 -11.11 3.77
CA ILE A 161 3.05 -10.88 4.89
C ILE A 161 2.44 -11.34 6.22
N GLU A 162 3.29 -11.56 7.22
CA GLU A 162 2.90 -11.97 8.56
C GLU A 162 1.80 -11.09 9.17
N THR A 163 0.81 -11.74 9.77
CA THR A 163 -0.33 -11.04 10.36
C THR A 163 0.11 -10.17 11.53
N ALA A 164 1.08 -10.63 12.33
CA ALA A 164 1.66 -9.85 13.41
C ALA A 164 2.32 -8.56 12.90
N ARG A 165 3.07 -8.62 11.79
CA ARG A 165 3.60 -7.42 11.11
C ARG A 165 2.50 -6.47 10.66
N LYS A 166 1.42 -7.01 10.07
CA LYS A 166 0.28 -6.18 9.65
C LYS A 166 -0.40 -5.48 10.83
N ILE A 167 -0.45 -6.11 12.01
CA ILE A 167 -0.99 -5.50 13.24
C ILE A 167 -0.16 -4.26 13.62
N VAL A 168 1.18 -4.37 13.65
CA VAL A 168 2.07 -3.22 13.94
C VAL A 168 1.82 -2.08 12.96
N ILE A 169 1.87 -2.38 11.65
CA ILE A 169 1.65 -1.38 10.60
C ILE A 169 0.27 -0.74 10.76
N LYS A 170 -0.76 -1.53 11.09
CA LYS A 170 -2.12 -1.02 11.27
C LYS A 170 -2.24 -0.07 12.45
N ILE A 171 -1.58 -0.37 13.57
CA ILE A 171 -1.53 0.51 14.74
C ILE A 171 -0.90 1.85 14.38
N LEU A 172 0.32 1.83 13.82
CA LEU A 172 1.03 3.04 13.40
C LEU A 172 0.25 3.83 12.35
N THR A 173 -0.37 3.14 11.39
CA THR A 173 -1.21 3.77 10.36
C THR A 173 -2.47 4.40 10.96
N ASN A 174 -3.08 3.81 11.98
CA ASN A 174 -4.23 4.41 12.65
C ASN A 174 -3.82 5.69 13.38
N ARG A 175 -2.74 5.64 14.19
CA ARG A 175 -2.18 6.81 14.90
C ARG A 175 -1.83 7.93 13.92
N LEU A 176 -1.12 7.60 12.85
CA LEU A 176 -0.72 8.56 11.82
C LEU A 176 -1.93 9.19 11.11
N ASN A 177 -2.94 8.37 10.75
CA ASN A 177 -4.16 8.90 10.15
C ASN A 177 -4.90 9.84 11.10
N ASP A 178 -4.96 9.52 12.39
CA ASP A 178 -5.59 10.40 13.38
C ASP A 178 -4.88 11.75 13.49
N ILE A 179 -3.54 11.76 13.49
CA ILE A 179 -2.74 12.99 13.46
C ILE A 179 -2.99 13.77 12.16
N ILE A 180 -2.82 13.13 10.99
CA ILE A 180 -2.97 13.79 9.69
C ILE A 180 -4.37 14.40 9.53
N THR A 181 -5.42 13.68 9.94
CA THR A 181 -6.79 14.18 9.90
C THR A 181 -7.02 15.31 10.91
N LYS A 182 -6.58 15.16 12.17
CA LYS A 182 -6.78 16.16 13.22
C LYS A 182 -6.12 17.50 12.88
N TYR A 183 -4.90 17.47 12.36
CA TYR A 183 -4.12 18.65 12.02
C TYR A 183 -4.24 19.09 10.55
N ASN A 184 -5.10 18.43 9.76
CA ASN A 184 -5.39 18.76 8.35
C ASN A 184 -4.15 18.82 7.44
N ILE A 185 -3.14 17.97 7.68
CA ILE A 185 -1.82 18.04 7.03
C ILE A 185 -1.89 17.79 5.51
N LEU A 186 -2.70 16.82 5.10
CA LEU A 186 -2.88 16.41 3.70
C LEU A 186 -4.21 16.91 3.11
N ARG A 187 -4.81 17.94 3.71
CA ARG A 187 -6.12 18.46 3.29
C ARG A 187 -6.00 19.33 2.04
N GLY A 188 -7.04 19.30 1.20
CA GLY A 188 -7.13 20.09 -0.01
C GLY A 188 -7.95 19.36 -1.08
N LYS A 189 -7.30 19.02 -2.20
CA LYS A 189 -7.90 18.26 -3.31
C LYS A 189 -7.62 16.75 -3.23
N ASN A 190 -7.15 16.25 -2.08
CA ASN A 190 -7.11 14.82 -1.81
C ASN A 190 -8.47 14.39 -1.23
N PHE A 191 -9.00 13.27 -1.73
CA PHE A 191 -10.32 12.76 -1.35
C PHE A 191 -10.28 11.24 -1.09
N VAL A 192 -9.08 10.69 -0.92
CA VAL A 192 -8.83 9.26 -0.77
C VAL A 192 -7.80 9.05 0.35
N ALA A 193 -7.96 7.92 1.05
CA ALA A 193 -7.08 7.37 2.09
C ALA A 193 -7.16 8.02 3.48
N LEU A 194 -7.62 9.26 3.63
CA LEU A 194 -7.85 9.86 4.95
C LEU A 194 -9.23 9.52 5.51
N LYS A 195 -9.37 9.63 6.83
CA LYS A 195 -10.68 9.45 7.49
C LYS A 195 -11.63 10.56 7.03
N TYR A 196 -12.90 10.21 6.88
CA TYR A 196 -13.99 11.12 6.53
C TYR A 196 -13.95 11.72 5.11
N GLU A 197 -13.07 11.22 4.24
CA GLU A 197 -13.08 11.55 2.82
C GLU A 197 -13.93 10.57 2.01
N SER A 198 -14.47 11.04 0.89
CA SER A 198 -15.25 10.22 -0.02
C SER A 198 -15.00 10.62 -1.47
N THR A 199 -15.16 9.66 -2.38
CA THR A 199 -15.04 9.88 -3.82
C THR A 199 -16.24 10.61 -4.42
N PHE A 200 -17.29 10.83 -3.65
CA PHE A 200 -18.49 11.53 -4.09
C PHE A 200 -18.27 13.05 -4.22
N GLU A 201 -17.47 13.62 -3.36
CA GLU A 201 -17.09 15.03 -3.32
C GLU A 201 -16.41 15.47 -4.63
N PRO A 202 -15.33 14.82 -5.12
CA PRO A 202 -14.72 15.20 -6.40
C PRO A 202 -15.66 15.01 -7.60
N ILE A 203 -16.55 14.00 -7.57
CA ILE A 203 -17.57 13.81 -8.61
C ILE A 203 -18.54 14.99 -8.63
N LYS A 204 -19.03 15.44 -7.47
CA LYS A 204 -19.90 16.62 -7.36
C LYS A 204 -19.21 17.90 -7.82
N ILE A 205 -17.95 18.10 -7.46
CA ILE A 205 -17.17 19.26 -7.91
C ILE A 205 -17.06 19.24 -9.43
N LEU A 206 -16.74 18.09 -10.03
CA LEU A 206 -16.65 17.95 -11.48
C LEU A 206 -18.00 18.22 -12.15
N GLN A 207 -19.10 17.68 -11.60
CA GLN A 207 -20.44 17.93 -12.10
C GLN A 207 -20.80 19.42 -12.07
N ALA A 208 -20.52 20.11 -10.95
CA ALA A 208 -20.77 21.54 -10.81
C ALA A 208 -19.96 22.39 -11.80
N ILE A 209 -18.70 22.00 -12.08
CA ILE A 209 -17.87 22.67 -13.10
C ILE A 209 -18.51 22.53 -14.49
N ILE A 210 -18.96 21.33 -14.86
CA ILE A 210 -19.61 21.06 -16.15
C ILE A 210 -20.92 21.84 -16.27
N GLU A 211 -21.76 21.81 -15.24
CA GLU A 211 -23.04 22.54 -15.21
C GLU A 211 -22.83 24.05 -15.35
N ASN A 212 -21.87 24.62 -14.60
CA ASN A 212 -21.55 26.03 -14.68
C ASN A 212 -21.03 26.44 -16.07
N ALA A 213 -20.20 25.60 -16.71
CA ALA A 213 -19.72 25.85 -18.07
C ALA A 213 -20.89 25.86 -19.08
N ASN A 214 -21.81 24.90 -18.97
CA ASN A 214 -23.01 24.81 -19.80
C ASN A 214 -23.92 26.04 -19.65
N ILE A 215 -24.22 26.45 -18.42
CA ILE A 215 -25.07 27.63 -18.12
C ILE A 215 -24.47 28.90 -18.73
N ASN A 216 -23.16 29.08 -18.57
CA ASN A 216 -22.45 30.27 -19.05
C ASN A 216 -22.04 30.19 -20.52
N LYS A 217 -22.39 29.10 -21.23
CA LYS A 217 -21.98 28.82 -22.62
C LYS A 217 -20.47 28.97 -22.83
N LYS A 218 -19.69 28.49 -21.85
CA LYS A 218 -18.22 28.47 -21.90
C LYS A 218 -17.75 27.05 -22.13
N GLU A 219 -16.61 26.94 -22.80
CA GLU A 219 -15.92 25.67 -22.96
C GLU A 219 -15.26 25.24 -21.64
N ALA A 220 -15.31 23.95 -21.33
CA ALA A 220 -14.61 23.35 -20.19
C ALA A 220 -13.73 22.21 -20.66
N TRP A 221 -12.44 22.26 -20.32
CA TRP A 221 -11.45 21.24 -20.62
C TRP A 221 -11.16 20.41 -19.36
N ILE A 222 -11.35 19.09 -19.44
CA ILE A 222 -11.11 18.16 -18.33
C ILE A 222 -9.95 17.25 -18.72
N VAL A 223 -8.90 17.25 -17.90
CA VAL A 223 -7.75 16.35 -18.05
C VAL A 223 -7.85 15.25 -17.01
N LEU A 224 -7.95 14.00 -17.47
CA LEU A 224 -7.94 12.82 -16.62
C LEU A 224 -6.56 12.17 -16.69
N MET A 225 -5.91 12.01 -15.55
CA MET A 225 -4.59 11.39 -15.43
C MET A 225 -4.68 10.12 -14.60
N ASP A 226 -4.05 9.05 -15.08
CA ASP A 226 -3.91 7.79 -14.36
C ASP A 226 -2.43 7.40 -14.29
N ILE A 227 -1.99 6.96 -13.11
CA ILE A 227 -0.60 6.56 -12.88
C ILE A 227 -0.52 5.04 -12.99
N SER A 228 0.17 4.57 -14.03
CA SER A 228 0.43 3.15 -14.21
C SER A 228 1.21 2.58 -13.03
N LYS A 229 0.63 1.55 -12.38
CA LYS A 229 1.23 0.83 -11.25
C LYS A 229 1.72 1.75 -10.11
N ALA A 230 0.90 2.72 -9.71
CA ALA A 230 1.27 3.75 -8.72
C ALA A 230 2.03 3.25 -7.48
N TYR A 231 1.62 2.12 -6.87
CA TYR A 231 2.33 1.58 -5.70
C TYR A 231 3.69 0.93 -6.05
N ASP A 232 3.80 0.36 -7.24
CA ASP A 232 5.01 -0.34 -7.69
C ASP A 232 6.04 0.63 -8.29
N SER A 233 5.63 1.84 -8.69
CA SER A 233 6.47 2.82 -9.39
C SER A 233 7.13 3.82 -8.45
N VAL A 234 6.64 3.98 -7.22
CA VAL A 234 7.22 4.90 -6.23
C VAL A 234 8.55 4.36 -5.71
N SER A 235 9.61 5.18 -5.80
CA SER A 235 10.91 4.86 -5.20
C SER A 235 10.89 5.12 -3.68
N SER A 236 11.72 4.39 -2.93
CA SER A 236 11.88 4.62 -1.50
C SER A 236 12.39 6.04 -1.19
N LYS A 237 13.25 6.60 -2.05
CA LYS A 237 13.76 7.97 -1.92
C LYS A 237 12.64 9.01 -2.10
N SER A 238 11.81 8.89 -3.14
CA SER A 238 10.67 9.79 -3.34
C SER A 238 9.66 9.72 -2.20
N LEU A 239 9.41 8.52 -1.65
CA LEU A 239 8.54 8.36 -0.49
C LEU A 239 9.14 9.03 0.75
N LYS A 240 10.45 8.84 1.00
CA LYS A 240 11.16 9.49 2.11
C LYS A 240 11.05 11.02 2.01
N LYS A 241 11.27 11.58 0.82
CA LYS A 241 11.08 13.03 0.57
C LYS A 241 9.66 13.50 0.87
N GLY A 242 8.65 12.71 0.51
CA GLY A 242 7.25 13.00 0.86
C GLY A 242 6.98 12.98 2.38
N MET A 243 7.61 12.05 3.11
CA MET A 243 7.52 11.98 4.57
C MET A 243 8.26 13.16 5.25
N GLU A 244 9.46 13.51 4.75
CA GLU A 244 10.23 14.67 5.20
C GLU A 244 9.46 15.98 5.00
N ARG A 245 8.74 16.12 3.87
CA ARG A 245 7.90 17.29 3.57
C ARG A 245 6.84 17.54 4.66
N ILE A 246 6.24 16.48 5.18
CA ILE A 246 5.26 16.57 6.29
C ILE A 246 5.92 16.44 7.66
N LYS A 247 7.25 16.53 7.74
CA LYS A 247 8.04 16.46 8.98
C LYS A 247 7.76 15.21 9.84
N LEU A 248 7.44 14.09 9.20
CA LEU A 248 7.29 12.81 9.90
C LEU A 248 8.67 12.40 10.47
N PRO A 249 8.76 11.97 11.74
CA PRO A 249 10.03 11.59 12.36
C PRO A 249 10.67 10.38 11.66
N GLU A 250 12.00 10.28 11.77
CA GLU A 250 12.79 9.16 11.23
C GLU A 250 12.61 7.86 12.01
#